data_AF-A3MTK5-F1
#
_entry.id   AF-A3MTK5-F1
#
_cell.length_a   1.000
_cell.length_b   1.000
_cell.length_c   1.000
_cell.angle_alpha   90.00
_cell.angle_beta   90.00
_cell.angle_gamma   90.00
#
_symmetry.space_group_name_H-M   'P 1'
#
loop_
_entity.id
_entity.type
_entity.pdbx_description
1 polymer ?
#
loop_
_entity_poly.entity_id
_entity_poly.type
_entity_poly.pdbx_seq_one_letter_code
_entity_poly.pdbx_strand_id
1 'polypeptide(L)'
;MINEVLLSLFLLTFIIFAVLLWKRIKLYNKKIDFVKLIIHEFKEAARGGVGYMHFSIASGVVLSVVLALLDFAPAAKLALWLISLPIIAGLIAAALYRVGVFIRSGVIHRRLGEDKKFVSESNKMQLVLLFIIILTTLDLSLSIFNSAISNTIGILRNILLAAFYVKPAANLMVNYDRELSHFRIPFRLEDVIEGKIKPEEVKFGYEKIADVDKDVVLSCQSCGEIGACDAGCPAVAAGRLLSPRVVVRTVALNSNNPEFELAVKLEQQAWACTTCGYCVYACPVRVNHLDVIFGVRRALVAQSKVDKKIADVLMSASQYGNTMSTPNTGRHDWLYSLGVKHISENPNAEYLLWVGCMGSFDGRARQIVQALVEVLKKAGMLEKIAVLGDEETCCGDPIRRLGEESRFQEIVLNNKEIFNKYRIKKIITICPHGYNTFKNDYKRLGVELEVYHHVEILQKLADEGKISVKSLGASLTIHDPCYLARYNKVVEPQRKIVVKLGELKEPPRRGDKTFCCGAGGGNYWYDVPEEKRISHIRFEELEKTGASTIVTLCPFCNAMLLDAKRTKESKVEVKDLVELVAESLGGA
;
A
#
# COMPACT_ATOMS: atom_id res chain seq x y z
N MET A 1 47.93 -13.70 -19.82
CA MET A 1 48.23 -12.29 -19.46
C MET A 1 47.05 -11.33 -19.61
N ILE A 2 46.59 -10.94 -20.81
CA ILE A 2 45.49 -9.94 -20.95
C ILE A 2 44.19 -10.40 -20.25
N ASN A 3 43.77 -11.65 -20.47
CA ASN A 3 42.55 -12.19 -19.85
C ASN A 3 42.64 -12.27 -18.31
N GLU A 4 43.81 -12.61 -17.76
CA GLU A 4 44.03 -12.68 -16.31
C GLU A 4 44.00 -11.29 -15.66
N VAL A 5 44.58 -10.29 -16.34
CA VAL A 5 44.52 -8.89 -15.92
C VAL A 5 43.07 -8.39 -15.93
N LEU A 6 42.33 -8.67 -17.01
CA LEU A 6 40.91 -8.31 -17.12
C LEU A 6 40.05 -9.00 -16.06
N LEU A 7 40.28 -10.29 -15.80
CA LEU A 7 39.58 -11.01 -14.73
C LEU A 7 39.88 -10.41 -13.35
N SER A 8 41.15 -10.07 -13.09
CA SER A 8 41.56 -9.44 -11.83
C SER A 8 40.89 -8.07 -11.64
N LEU A 9 40.83 -7.25 -12.69
CA LEU A 9 40.13 -5.95 -12.67
C LEU A 9 38.61 -6.11 -12.51
N PHE A 10 38.02 -7.11 -13.16
CA PHE A 10 36.60 -7.45 -13.02
C PHE A 10 36.26 -7.80 -11.56
N LEU A 11 37.05 -8.68 -10.94
CA LEU A 11 36.86 -9.06 -9.54
C LEU A 11 37.10 -7.88 -8.59
N LEU A 12 38.13 -7.06 -8.85
CA LEU A 12 38.42 -5.86 -8.05
C LEU A 12 37.25 -4.88 -8.08
N THR A 13 36.69 -4.58 -9.25
CA THR A 13 35.54 -3.68 -9.37
C THR A 13 34.29 -4.24 -8.69
N PHE A 14 34.08 -5.56 -8.73
CA PHE A 14 33.01 -6.20 -7.97
C PHE A 14 33.22 -6.10 -6.45
N ILE A 15 34.45 -6.29 -5.96
CA ILE A 15 34.82 -6.11 -4.55
C ILE A 15 34.56 -4.67 -4.12
N ILE A 16 34.91 -3.68 -4.94
CA ILE A 16 34.63 -2.26 -4.66
C ILE A 16 33.12 -2.05 -4.49
N PHE A 17 32.29 -2.58 -5.39
CA PHE A 17 30.83 -2.54 -5.26
C PHE A 17 30.37 -3.15 -3.93
N ALA A 18 30.85 -4.35 -3.58
CA ALA A 18 30.49 -5.04 -2.34
C ALA A 18 30.90 -4.25 -1.08
N VAL A 19 32.09 -3.64 -1.07
CA VAL A 19 32.57 -2.78 0.03
C VAL A 19 31.70 -1.54 0.18
N LEU A 20 31.35 -0.87 -0.93
CA LEU A 20 30.46 0.30 -0.90
C LEU A 20 29.05 -0.06 -0.43
N LEU A 21 28.53 -1.21 -0.89
CA LEU A 21 27.25 -1.76 -0.45
C LEU A 21 27.25 -2.00 1.07
N TRP A 22 28.31 -2.63 1.59
CA TRP A 22 28.46 -2.87 3.03
C TRP A 22 28.52 -1.56 3.83
N LYS A 23 29.31 -0.57 3.37
CA LYS A 23 29.36 0.76 3.98
C LYS A 23 28.00 1.43 3.99
N ARG A 24 27.21 1.29 2.92
CA ARG A 24 25.86 1.88 2.83
C ARG A 24 24.87 1.19 3.76
N ILE A 25 24.91 -0.14 3.84
CA ILE A 25 24.07 -0.92 4.77
C ILE A 25 24.30 -0.48 6.22
N LYS A 26 25.55 -0.23 6.63
CA LYS A 26 25.87 0.23 7.98
C LYS A 26 25.17 1.53 8.38
N LEU A 27 24.82 2.41 7.44
CA LEU A 27 24.08 3.64 7.73
C LEU A 27 22.67 3.40 8.29
N TYR A 28 22.08 2.24 8.00
CA TYR A 28 20.74 1.91 8.47
C TYR A 28 20.72 1.30 9.86
N ASN A 29 21.86 0.90 10.41
CA ASN A 29 22.00 0.29 11.74
C ASN A 29 21.02 -0.89 12.00
N LYS A 30 20.81 -1.76 11.00
CA LYS A 30 19.94 -2.94 11.09
C LYS A 30 20.69 -4.23 10.79
N LYS A 31 20.30 -5.32 11.46
CA LYS A 31 20.76 -6.68 11.15
C LYS A 31 20.04 -7.18 9.89
N ILE A 32 20.75 -7.93 9.05
CA ILE A 32 20.23 -8.52 7.82
C ILE A 32 20.13 -10.03 8.00
N ASP A 33 18.95 -10.57 7.71
CA ASP A 33 18.74 -12.01 7.56
C ASP A 33 18.79 -12.37 6.06
N PHE A 34 19.95 -12.85 5.62
CA PHE A 34 20.20 -13.17 4.21
C PHE A 34 19.32 -14.32 3.71
N VAL A 35 18.96 -15.27 4.57
CA VAL A 35 18.10 -16.40 4.18
C VAL A 35 16.71 -15.90 3.85
N LYS A 36 16.13 -15.06 4.72
CA LYS A 36 14.82 -14.46 4.47
C LYS A 36 14.83 -13.51 3.28
N LEU A 37 15.92 -12.78 3.05
CA LEU A 37 16.08 -11.94 1.86
C LEU A 37 16.05 -12.77 0.57
N ILE A 38 16.76 -13.90 0.52
CA ILE A 38 16.75 -14.79 -0.65
C ILE A 38 15.33 -15.34 -0.89
N ILE A 39 14.68 -15.84 0.16
CA ILE A 39 13.29 -16.33 0.08
C ILE A 39 12.36 -15.23 -0.43
N HIS A 40 12.58 -13.99 0.00
CA HIS A 40 11.83 -12.83 -0.44
C HIS A 40 12.00 -12.57 -1.95
N GLU A 41 13.23 -12.56 -2.44
CA GLU A 41 13.52 -12.33 -3.87
C GLU A 41 12.86 -13.39 -4.76
N PHE A 42 12.89 -14.67 -4.37
CA PHE A 42 12.19 -15.73 -5.10
C PHE A 42 10.66 -15.54 -5.10
N LYS A 43 10.08 -15.14 -3.96
CA LYS A 43 8.65 -14.84 -3.86
C LYS A 43 8.26 -13.63 -4.72
N GLU A 44 9.09 -12.58 -4.75
CA GLU A 44 8.85 -11.41 -5.59
C GLU A 44 9.01 -11.74 -7.09
N ALA A 45 9.98 -12.60 -7.46
CA ALA A 45 10.14 -13.06 -8.83
C ALA A 45 8.86 -13.76 -9.35
N ALA A 46 8.26 -14.62 -8.52
CA ALA A 46 7.01 -15.31 -8.84
C ALA A 46 5.77 -14.38 -8.82
N ARG A 47 5.89 -13.17 -8.26
CA ARG A 47 4.77 -12.25 -8.05
C ARG A 47 4.31 -11.56 -9.32
N GLY A 48 5.17 -11.37 -10.31
CA GLY A 48 4.80 -10.76 -11.59
C GLY A 48 5.99 -10.20 -12.36
N GLY A 49 5.71 -9.60 -13.53
CA GLY A 49 6.74 -9.19 -14.48
C GLY A 49 7.82 -8.26 -13.89
N VAL A 50 7.44 -7.27 -13.08
CA VAL A 50 8.42 -6.35 -12.45
C VAL A 50 9.33 -7.07 -11.47
N GLY A 51 8.79 -7.98 -10.66
CA GLY A 51 9.57 -8.77 -9.72
C GLY A 51 10.52 -9.72 -10.44
N TYR A 52 10.05 -10.40 -11.49
CA TYR A 52 10.90 -11.25 -12.33
C TYR A 52 12.04 -10.46 -13.01
N MET A 53 11.74 -9.27 -13.55
CA MET A 53 12.74 -8.39 -14.14
C MET A 53 13.78 -7.94 -13.10
N HIS A 54 13.35 -7.59 -11.88
CA HIS A 54 14.27 -7.24 -10.80
C HIS A 54 15.18 -8.40 -10.40
N PHE A 55 14.60 -9.58 -10.19
CA PHE A 55 15.32 -10.81 -9.88
C PHE A 55 16.34 -11.15 -10.97
N SER A 56 15.97 -10.95 -12.24
CA SER A 56 16.87 -11.19 -13.38
C SER A 56 18.07 -10.24 -13.39
N ILE A 57 17.89 -8.97 -12.99
CA ILE A 57 18.99 -8.02 -12.83
C ILE A 57 19.93 -8.46 -11.71
N ALA A 58 19.40 -8.78 -10.54
CA ALA A 58 20.22 -9.20 -9.40
C ALA A 58 20.97 -10.51 -9.68
N SER A 59 20.25 -11.54 -10.14
CA SER A 59 20.81 -12.85 -10.48
C SER A 59 21.80 -12.76 -11.64
N GLY A 60 21.55 -11.90 -12.63
CA GLY A 60 22.44 -11.72 -13.76
C GLY A 60 23.83 -11.19 -13.37
N VAL A 61 23.89 -10.26 -12.40
CA VAL A 61 25.17 -9.77 -11.86
C VAL A 61 25.90 -10.89 -11.14
N VAL A 62 25.24 -11.65 -10.26
CA VAL A 62 25.86 -12.78 -9.55
C VAL A 62 26.37 -13.83 -10.53
N LEU A 63 25.54 -14.19 -11.51
CA LEU A 63 25.84 -15.22 -12.49
C LEU A 63 27.02 -14.84 -13.38
N SER A 64 27.17 -13.56 -13.72
CA SER A 64 28.33 -13.08 -14.48
C SER A 64 29.65 -13.32 -13.72
N VAL A 65 29.65 -13.12 -12.40
CA VAL A 65 30.84 -13.35 -11.57
C VAL A 65 31.17 -14.84 -11.52
N VAL A 66 30.16 -15.70 -11.33
CA VAL A 66 30.38 -17.16 -11.32
C VAL A 66 30.86 -17.67 -12.67
N LEU A 67 30.30 -17.17 -13.78
CA LEU A 67 30.73 -17.55 -15.13
C LEU A 67 32.18 -17.12 -15.43
N ALA A 68 32.59 -15.94 -14.97
CA ALA A 68 33.98 -15.48 -15.09
C ALA A 68 34.95 -16.34 -14.28
N LEU A 69 34.53 -16.84 -13.11
CA LEU A 69 35.34 -17.75 -12.30
C LEU A 69 35.45 -19.16 -12.91
N LEU A 70 34.49 -19.59 -13.72
CA LEU A 70 34.47 -20.93 -14.33
C LEU A 70 35.22 -21.03 -15.66
N ASP A 71 36.07 -20.06 -16.02
CA ASP A 71 36.89 -20.11 -17.24
C ASP A 71 37.77 -21.38 -17.34
N PHE A 72 38.17 -21.95 -16.20
CA PHE A 72 38.96 -23.18 -16.14
C PHE A 72 38.13 -24.48 -16.29
N ALA A 73 36.79 -24.39 -16.32
CA ALA A 73 35.88 -25.53 -16.38
C ALA A 73 34.81 -25.36 -17.48
N PRO A 74 35.17 -25.55 -18.78
CA PRO A 74 34.31 -25.21 -19.91
C PRO A 74 32.94 -25.90 -19.91
N ALA A 75 32.89 -27.18 -19.51
CA ALA A 75 31.64 -27.94 -19.43
C ALA A 75 30.68 -27.37 -18.36
N ALA A 76 31.21 -27.07 -17.17
CA ALA A 76 30.43 -26.45 -16.09
C ALA A 76 29.98 -25.03 -16.46
N LYS A 77 30.87 -24.26 -17.12
CA LYS A 77 30.56 -22.91 -17.61
C LYS A 77 29.44 -22.93 -18.65
N LEU A 78 29.49 -23.85 -19.62
CA LEU A 78 28.44 -24.01 -20.63
C LEU A 78 27.10 -24.41 -20.00
N ALA A 79 27.11 -25.38 -19.08
CA ALA A 79 25.90 -25.78 -18.37
C ALA A 79 25.26 -24.60 -17.61
N LEU A 80 26.08 -23.83 -16.88
CA LEU A 80 25.61 -22.66 -16.13
C LEU A 80 25.11 -21.55 -17.07
N TRP A 81 25.75 -21.37 -18.23
CA TRP A 81 25.31 -20.41 -19.24
C TRP A 81 23.94 -20.79 -19.83
N LEU A 82 23.68 -22.07 -20.09
CA LEU A 82 22.35 -22.52 -20.53
C LEU A 82 21.27 -22.24 -19.47
N ILE A 83 21.60 -22.41 -18.19
CA ILE A 83 20.72 -22.06 -17.07
C ILE A 83 20.48 -20.53 -16.98
N SER A 84 21.37 -19.71 -17.55
CA SER A 84 21.24 -18.25 -17.59
C SER A 84 20.22 -17.73 -18.61
N LEU A 85 19.79 -18.54 -19.58
CA LEU A 85 18.93 -18.09 -20.67
C LEU A 85 17.60 -17.43 -20.22
N PRO A 86 16.87 -17.96 -19.21
CA PRO A 86 15.70 -17.27 -18.67
C PRO A 86 16.04 -15.91 -18.05
N ILE A 87 17.20 -15.79 -17.40
CA ILE A 87 17.69 -14.54 -16.81
C ILE A 87 17.97 -13.51 -17.92
N ILE A 88 18.62 -13.93 -19.01
CA ILE A 88 18.86 -13.08 -20.18
C ILE A 88 17.52 -12.58 -20.78
N ALA A 89 16.53 -13.46 -20.93
CA ALA A 89 15.19 -13.07 -21.38
C ALA A 89 14.53 -12.04 -20.43
N GLY A 90 14.68 -12.23 -19.11
CA GLY A 90 14.21 -11.28 -18.10
C GLY A 90 14.90 -9.91 -18.17
N LEU A 91 16.21 -9.88 -18.46
CA LEU A 91 16.96 -8.64 -18.67
C LEU A 91 16.51 -7.90 -19.94
N ILE A 92 16.24 -8.63 -21.04
CA ILE A 92 15.68 -8.04 -22.26
C ILE A 92 14.31 -7.43 -21.98
N ALA A 93 13.43 -8.16 -21.27
CA ALA A 93 12.14 -7.63 -20.84
C ALA A 93 12.30 -6.37 -19.97
N ALA A 94 13.29 -6.36 -19.06
CA ALA A 94 13.61 -5.19 -18.24
C ALA A 94 14.03 -3.99 -19.08
N ALA A 95 14.89 -4.19 -20.09
CA ALA A 95 15.30 -3.12 -21.00
C ALA A 95 14.11 -2.54 -21.77
N LEU A 96 13.24 -3.39 -22.33
CA LEU A 96 12.04 -2.96 -23.05
C LEU A 96 11.06 -2.20 -22.14
N TYR A 97 10.83 -2.72 -20.93
CA TYR A 97 9.97 -2.06 -19.95
C TYR A 97 10.50 -0.66 -19.60
N ARG A 98 11.83 -0.52 -19.49
CA ARG A 98 12.49 0.75 -19.18
C ARG A 98 12.36 1.79 -20.29
N VAL A 99 12.40 1.38 -21.56
CA VAL A 99 12.08 2.28 -22.69
C VAL A 99 10.65 2.81 -22.55
N GLY A 100 9.69 1.95 -22.21
CA GLY A 100 8.31 2.37 -21.95
C GLY A 100 8.18 3.33 -20.75
N VAL A 101 8.95 3.11 -19.69
CA VAL A 101 9.03 4.03 -18.53
C VAL A 101 9.58 5.39 -18.95
N PHE A 102 10.62 5.43 -19.78
CA PHE A 102 11.21 6.67 -20.28
C PHE A 102 10.18 7.52 -21.03
N ILE A 103 9.43 6.91 -21.96
CA ILE A 103 8.37 7.60 -22.72
C ILE A 103 7.29 8.13 -21.78
N ARG A 104 6.78 7.30 -20.85
CA ARG A 104 5.75 7.73 -19.89
C ARG A 104 6.23 8.83 -18.94
N SER A 105 7.51 8.86 -18.60
CA SER A 105 8.10 9.90 -17.75
C SER A 105 7.99 11.27 -18.39
N GLY A 106 8.22 11.39 -19.70
CA GLY A 106 8.04 12.65 -20.42
C GLY A 106 6.61 13.19 -20.38
N VAL A 107 5.60 12.32 -20.36
CA VAL A 107 4.19 12.73 -20.19
C VAL A 107 3.94 13.18 -18.75
N ILE A 108 4.41 12.40 -17.76
CA ILE A 108 4.24 12.70 -16.33
C ILE A 108 4.91 14.04 -15.96
N HIS A 109 6.16 14.26 -16.38
CA HIS A 109 6.88 15.49 -16.04
C HIS A 109 6.22 16.73 -16.63
N ARG A 110 5.70 16.65 -17.86
CA ARG A 110 4.94 17.75 -18.48
C ARG A 110 3.64 18.02 -17.73
N ARG A 111 2.88 16.98 -17.36
CA ARG A 111 1.64 17.12 -16.59
C ARG A 111 1.89 17.77 -15.23
N LEU A 112 3.00 17.44 -14.57
CA LEU A 112 3.36 17.98 -13.25
C LEU A 112 4.12 19.31 -13.32
N GLY A 113 4.44 19.81 -14.52
CA GLY A 113 5.19 21.06 -14.68
C GLY A 113 6.60 21.01 -14.10
N GLU A 114 7.28 19.86 -14.17
CA GLU A 114 8.63 19.72 -13.62
C GLU A 114 9.67 20.48 -14.44
N ASP A 115 10.65 21.08 -13.74
CA ASP A 115 11.67 21.93 -14.36
C ASP A 115 12.70 21.12 -15.19
N LYS A 116 13.48 21.83 -16.01
CA LYS A 116 14.50 21.22 -16.87
C LYS A 116 15.58 20.46 -16.08
N LYS A 117 15.92 20.91 -14.87
CA LYS A 117 16.95 20.29 -14.03
C LYS A 117 16.45 18.94 -13.50
N PHE A 118 15.23 18.89 -12.97
CA PHE A 118 14.58 17.67 -12.53
C PHE A 118 14.50 16.65 -13.67
N VAL A 119 14.01 17.09 -14.84
CA VAL A 119 13.85 16.22 -16.02
C VAL A 119 15.20 15.68 -16.48
N SER A 120 16.25 16.51 -16.50
CA SER A 120 17.60 16.08 -16.87
C SER A 120 18.16 15.01 -15.93
N GLU A 121 18.06 15.22 -14.61
CA GLU A 121 18.54 14.25 -13.61
C GLU A 121 17.73 12.95 -13.62
N SER A 122 16.43 13.03 -13.89
CA SER A 122 15.58 11.84 -14.08
C SER A 122 15.98 11.06 -15.33
N ASN A 123 16.12 11.73 -16.48
CA ASN A 123 16.54 11.10 -17.73
C ASN A 123 17.92 10.43 -17.59
N LYS A 124 18.89 11.12 -16.96
CA LYS A 124 20.22 10.58 -16.69
C LYS A 124 20.14 9.29 -15.88
N MET A 125 19.42 9.29 -14.75
CA MET A 125 19.23 8.08 -13.94
C MET A 125 18.57 6.96 -14.76
N GLN A 126 17.60 7.31 -15.61
CA GLN A 126 16.89 6.31 -16.39
C GLN A 126 17.78 5.62 -17.43
N LEU A 127 18.58 6.41 -18.14
CA LEU A 127 19.52 5.95 -19.16
C LEU A 127 20.67 5.15 -18.55
N VAL A 128 21.23 5.57 -17.42
CA VAL A 128 22.30 4.83 -16.73
C VAL A 128 21.82 3.44 -16.33
N LEU A 129 20.63 3.31 -15.75
CA LEU A 129 20.09 2.01 -15.37
C LEU A 129 19.74 1.14 -16.57
N LEU A 130 19.23 1.72 -17.67
CA LEU A 130 19.04 1.00 -18.92
C LEU A 130 20.38 0.47 -19.46
N PHE A 131 21.43 1.30 -19.41
CA PHE A 131 22.76 0.92 -19.84
C PHE A 131 23.34 -0.21 -18.97
N ILE A 132 23.17 -0.17 -17.65
CA ILE A 132 23.55 -1.28 -16.75
C ILE A 132 22.85 -2.59 -17.15
N ILE A 133 21.55 -2.54 -17.46
CA ILE A 133 20.80 -3.73 -17.90
C ILE A 133 21.38 -4.26 -19.21
N ILE A 134 21.61 -3.40 -20.20
CA ILE A 134 22.19 -3.79 -21.50
C ILE A 134 23.58 -4.41 -21.32
N LEU A 135 24.46 -3.79 -20.53
CA LEU A 135 25.78 -4.34 -20.24
C LEU A 135 25.69 -5.70 -19.55
N THR A 136 24.74 -5.89 -18.63
CA THR A 136 24.53 -7.17 -17.95
C THR A 136 24.08 -8.26 -18.94
N THR A 137 23.16 -7.92 -19.85
CA THR A 137 22.70 -8.83 -20.91
C THR A 137 23.85 -9.22 -21.83
N LEU A 138 24.64 -8.25 -22.28
CA LEU A 138 25.78 -8.48 -23.19
C LEU A 138 26.87 -9.30 -22.52
N ASP A 139 27.21 -8.99 -21.27
CA ASP A 139 28.20 -9.72 -20.50
C ASP A 139 27.82 -11.21 -20.39
N LEU A 140 26.60 -11.50 -19.93
CA LEU A 140 26.11 -12.88 -19.85
C LEU A 140 26.09 -13.57 -21.22
N SER A 141 25.59 -12.89 -22.25
CA SER A 141 25.48 -13.44 -23.61
C SER A 141 26.85 -13.79 -24.18
N LEU A 142 27.86 -12.97 -23.94
CA LEU A 142 29.20 -13.12 -24.51
C LEU A 142 30.15 -13.96 -23.66
N SER A 143 29.80 -14.24 -22.41
CA SER A 143 30.67 -14.90 -21.43
C SER A 143 31.29 -16.22 -21.92
N ILE A 144 30.57 -17.04 -22.70
CA ILE A 144 31.10 -18.32 -23.23
C ILE A 144 31.82 -18.18 -24.59
N PHE A 145 31.61 -17.08 -25.30
CA PHE A 145 32.18 -16.87 -26.64
C PHE A 145 33.49 -16.09 -26.59
N ASN A 146 33.60 -15.10 -25.70
CA ASN A 146 34.79 -14.28 -25.56
C ASN A 146 34.92 -13.72 -24.13
N SER A 147 35.71 -14.39 -23.28
CA SER A 147 35.95 -13.97 -21.90
C SER A 147 36.60 -12.59 -21.79
N ALA A 148 37.41 -12.15 -22.76
CA ALA A 148 38.06 -10.84 -22.72
C ALA A 148 37.03 -9.70 -22.85
N ILE A 149 36.12 -9.83 -23.83
CA ILE A 149 35.05 -8.86 -24.07
C ILE A 149 34.07 -8.87 -22.90
N SER A 150 33.64 -10.05 -22.45
CA SER A 150 32.76 -10.21 -21.28
C SER A 150 33.34 -9.54 -20.04
N ASN A 151 34.60 -9.83 -19.67
CA ASN A 151 35.25 -9.20 -18.52
C ASN A 151 35.34 -7.67 -18.65
N THR A 152 35.62 -7.15 -19.86
CA THR A 152 35.67 -5.70 -20.11
C THR A 152 34.31 -5.03 -19.90
N ILE A 153 33.24 -5.62 -20.45
CA ILE A 153 31.86 -5.16 -20.24
C ILE A 153 31.50 -5.23 -18.76
N GLY A 154 31.87 -6.33 -18.10
CA GLY A 154 31.66 -6.56 -16.67
C GLY A 154 32.33 -5.52 -15.78
N ILE A 155 33.58 -5.11 -16.08
CA ILE A 155 34.30 -4.03 -15.37
C ILE A 155 33.49 -2.73 -15.45
N LEU A 156 33.10 -2.31 -16.65
CA LEU A 156 32.33 -1.08 -16.85
C LEU A 156 31.00 -1.13 -16.10
N ARG A 157 30.27 -2.25 -16.20
CA ARG A 157 29.02 -2.47 -15.47
C ARG A 157 29.24 -2.39 -13.95
N ASN A 158 30.26 -3.05 -13.42
CA ASN A 158 30.53 -3.08 -11.98
C ASN A 158 30.83 -1.68 -11.42
N ILE A 159 31.55 -0.84 -12.18
CA ILE A 159 31.77 0.58 -11.85
C ILE A 159 30.43 1.34 -11.79
N LEU A 160 29.54 1.14 -12.76
CA LEU A 160 28.22 1.77 -12.77
C LEU A 160 27.33 1.28 -11.62
N LEU A 161 27.38 -0.02 -11.28
CA LEU A 161 26.68 -0.56 -10.11
C LEU A 161 27.19 0.07 -8.81
N ALA A 162 28.51 0.22 -8.66
CA ALA A 162 29.15 0.89 -7.54
C ALA A 162 28.68 2.35 -7.39
N ALA A 163 28.54 3.08 -8.49
CA ALA A 163 28.12 4.48 -8.47
C ALA A 163 26.61 4.67 -8.25
N PHE A 164 25.77 3.86 -8.89
CA PHE A 164 24.33 4.14 -9.01
C PHE A 164 23.43 3.12 -8.30
N TYR A 165 23.86 1.88 -8.13
CA TYR A 165 23.00 0.79 -7.63
C TYR A 165 23.24 0.40 -6.18
N VAL A 166 24.34 0.85 -5.57
CA VAL A 166 24.63 0.64 -4.13
C VAL A 166 23.48 1.10 -3.23
N LYS A 167 22.86 2.25 -3.51
CA LYS A 167 21.74 2.76 -2.69
C LYS A 167 20.47 1.92 -2.84
N PRO A 168 19.97 1.62 -4.06
CA PRO A 168 18.89 0.67 -4.28
C PRO A 168 19.10 -0.68 -3.57
N ALA A 169 20.26 -1.31 -3.77
CA ALA A 169 20.57 -2.62 -3.19
C ALA A 169 20.56 -2.57 -1.66
N ALA A 170 21.21 -1.58 -1.04
CA ALA A 170 21.21 -1.44 0.42
C ALA A 170 19.80 -1.26 0.99
N ASN A 171 18.94 -0.45 0.35
CA ASN A 171 17.59 -0.21 0.86
C ASN A 171 16.70 -1.46 0.77
N LEU A 172 16.84 -2.25 -0.30
CA LEU A 172 16.19 -3.56 -0.41
C LEU A 172 16.64 -4.50 0.71
N MET A 173 17.94 -4.71 0.85
CA MET A 173 18.49 -5.65 1.84
C MET A 173 18.08 -5.33 3.28
N VAL A 174 17.91 -4.05 3.58
CA VAL A 174 17.54 -3.57 4.92
C VAL A 174 16.02 -3.56 5.16
N ASN A 175 15.21 -3.46 4.11
CA ASN A 175 13.76 -3.22 4.23
C ASN A 175 12.89 -4.21 3.45
N TYR A 176 13.43 -5.38 3.09
CA TYR A 176 12.71 -6.42 2.34
C TYR A 176 11.43 -6.88 3.07
N ASP A 177 11.43 -6.85 4.40
CA ASP A 177 10.33 -7.26 5.28
C ASP A 177 9.45 -6.10 5.76
N ARG A 178 9.66 -4.86 5.27
CA ARG A 178 8.89 -3.70 5.70
C ARG A 178 7.41 -3.88 5.37
N GLU A 179 6.57 -3.89 6.40
CA GLU A 179 5.12 -3.93 6.24
C GLU A 179 4.56 -2.58 5.80
N LEU A 180 3.49 -2.62 5.00
CA LEU A 180 2.84 -1.43 4.46
C LEU A 180 2.08 -0.64 5.55
N SER A 181 1.65 -1.32 6.60
CA SER A 181 0.90 -0.79 7.75
C SER A 181 1.76 0.03 8.73
N HIS A 182 3.09 0.04 8.58
CA HIS A 182 3.99 0.72 9.50
C HIS A 182 4.11 2.23 9.22
N PHE A 183 3.07 3.00 9.56
CA PHE A 183 3.08 4.47 9.44
C PHE A 183 3.76 5.16 10.61
N ARG A 184 4.66 6.11 10.36
CA ARG A 184 5.38 6.81 11.42
C ARG A 184 4.45 7.57 12.35
N ILE A 185 4.81 7.59 13.63
CA ILE A 185 4.20 8.42 14.66
C ILE A 185 5.26 9.50 14.96
N PRO A 186 5.08 10.76 14.54
CA PRO A 186 6.08 11.80 14.73
C PRO A 186 6.37 12.14 16.19
N PHE A 187 5.35 12.06 17.03
CA PHE A 187 5.40 12.31 18.46
C PHE A 187 4.27 11.54 19.13
N ARG A 188 4.40 11.28 20.43
CA ARG A 188 3.30 10.73 21.24
C ARG A 188 2.64 11.88 21.99
N LEU A 189 1.32 12.01 21.84
CA LEU A 189 0.55 13.04 22.51
C LEU A 189 0.59 12.86 24.04
N GLU A 190 0.58 11.62 24.54
CA GLU A 190 0.76 11.30 25.97
C GLU A 190 2.07 11.92 26.52
N ASP A 191 3.18 11.85 25.78
CA ASP A 191 4.46 12.41 26.21
C ASP A 191 4.44 13.95 26.25
N VAL A 192 3.61 14.60 25.43
CA VAL A 192 3.40 16.06 25.47
C VAL A 192 2.52 16.44 26.67
N ILE A 193 1.43 15.71 26.90
CA ILE A 193 0.51 15.91 28.04
C ILE A 193 1.26 15.74 29.37
N GLU A 194 2.14 14.75 29.46
CA GLU A 194 2.97 14.47 30.64
C GLU A 194 4.18 15.41 30.78
N GLY A 195 4.39 16.34 29.84
CA GLY A 195 5.49 17.30 29.88
C GLY A 195 6.88 16.72 29.61
N LYS A 196 6.97 15.49 29.08
CA LYS A 196 8.25 14.88 28.64
C LYS A 196 8.79 15.52 27.36
N ILE A 197 7.90 16.04 26.53
CA ILE A 197 8.21 16.80 25.30
C ILE A 197 7.48 18.13 25.40
N LYS A 198 8.19 19.24 25.17
CA LYS A 198 7.55 20.55 25.16
C LYS A 198 6.75 20.74 23.85
N PRO A 199 5.58 21.40 23.87
CA PRO A 199 4.78 21.64 22.66
C PRO A 199 5.56 22.29 21.52
N GLU A 200 6.50 23.19 21.82
CA GLU A 200 7.30 23.91 20.83
C GLU A 200 8.36 23.02 20.15
N GLU A 201 8.69 21.88 20.76
CA GLU A 201 9.63 20.89 20.22
C GLU A 201 8.93 19.85 19.33
N VAL A 202 7.60 19.89 19.25
CA VAL A 202 6.81 18.94 18.46
C VAL A 202 6.95 19.24 16.97
N LYS A 203 7.55 18.29 16.26
CA LYS A 203 7.64 18.32 14.81
C LYS A 203 6.48 17.57 14.17
N PHE A 204 5.52 18.31 13.63
CA PHE A 204 4.31 17.72 13.06
C PHE A 204 4.57 16.93 11.77
N GLY A 205 5.35 17.49 10.84
CA GLY A 205 5.49 16.94 9.49
C GLY A 205 6.78 17.31 8.78
N TYR A 206 6.76 17.22 7.45
CA TYR A 206 7.89 17.53 6.57
C TYR A 206 7.61 18.83 5.81
N GLU A 207 7.81 19.96 6.47
CA GLU A 207 7.69 21.28 5.83
C GLU A 207 8.85 21.52 4.87
N LYS A 208 10.08 21.31 5.35
CA LYS A 208 11.32 21.45 4.59
C LYS A 208 12.06 20.11 4.46
N ILE A 209 13.12 20.06 3.67
CA ILE A 209 13.97 18.86 3.59
C ILE A 209 14.67 18.56 4.93
N ALA A 210 15.06 19.60 5.68
CA ALA A 210 15.59 19.44 7.04
C ALA A 210 14.65 18.65 7.95
N ASP A 211 13.34 18.66 7.65
CA ASP A 211 12.35 17.97 8.42
C ASP A 211 12.21 16.49 8.08
N VAL A 212 12.72 16.03 6.95
CA VAL A 212 12.56 14.64 6.54
C VAL A 212 13.48 13.75 7.36
N ASP A 213 12.91 12.70 7.96
CA ASP A 213 13.69 11.70 8.69
C ASP A 213 14.84 11.14 7.84
N LYS A 214 16.02 10.99 8.44
CA LYS A 214 17.23 10.55 7.73
C LYS A 214 17.02 9.24 6.97
N ASP A 215 16.33 8.28 7.56
CA ASP A 215 16.09 6.99 6.93
C ASP A 215 15.03 7.04 5.82
N VAL A 216 14.11 8.01 5.86
CA VAL A 216 13.22 8.33 4.73
C VAL A 216 14.01 8.95 3.59
N VAL A 217 14.91 9.90 3.87
CA VAL A 217 15.83 10.46 2.86
C VAL A 217 16.66 9.35 2.21
N LEU A 218 17.27 8.48 3.01
CA LEU A 218 18.03 7.33 2.51
C LEU A 218 17.17 6.43 1.61
N SER A 219 15.92 6.18 1.99
CA SER A 219 14.97 5.41 1.19
C SER A 219 14.63 6.10 -0.13
N CYS A 220 14.36 7.40 -0.13
CA CYS A 220 14.09 8.18 -1.34
C CYS A 220 15.29 8.20 -2.30
N GLN A 221 16.51 8.33 -1.77
CA GLN A 221 17.75 8.26 -2.56
C GLN A 221 17.99 6.91 -3.25
N SER A 222 17.29 5.86 -2.82
CA SER A 222 17.35 4.52 -3.41
C SER A 222 16.39 4.34 -4.59
N CYS A 223 15.63 5.37 -4.97
CA CYS A 223 14.75 5.32 -6.12
C CYS A 223 15.54 5.10 -7.43
N GLY A 224 15.39 3.91 -8.04
CA GLY A 224 15.92 3.58 -9.37
C GLY A 224 14.98 3.98 -10.52
N GLU A 225 13.99 4.83 -10.26
CA GLU A 225 12.99 5.28 -11.25
C GLU A 225 12.31 4.16 -12.04
N ILE A 226 12.13 2.99 -11.42
CA ILE A 226 11.60 1.77 -12.06
C ILE A 226 10.22 2.00 -12.69
N GLY A 227 9.43 2.93 -12.16
CA GLY A 227 8.14 3.32 -12.76
C GLY A 227 6.98 2.37 -12.47
N ALA A 228 7.22 1.26 -11.76
CA ALA A 228 6.17 0.34 -11.31
C ALA A 228 5.16 1.02 -10.37
N CYS A 229 5.64 1.95 -9.54
CA CYS A 229 4.80 2.75 -8.65
C CYS A 229 3.83 3.66 -9.42
N ASP A 230 4.26 4.27 -10.52
CA ASP A 230 3.40 5.09 -11.37
C ASP A 230 2.42 4.21 -12.16
N ALA A 231 2.90 3.09 -12.72
CA ALA A 231 2.12 2.22 -13.60
C ALA A 231 0.86 1.63 -12.95
N GLY A 232 0.89 1.35 -11.64
CA GLY A 232 -0.30 0.90 -10.91
C GLY A 232 -0.89 1.94 -9.95
N CYS A 233 -0.43 3.19 -9.97
CA CYS A 233 -1.01 4.23 -9.15
C CYS A 233 -2.40 4.63 -9.69
N PRO A 234 -3.46 4.58 -8.87
CA PRO A 234 -4.79 4.98 -9.30
C PRO A 234 -4.87 6.48 -9.64
N ALA A 235 -4.13 7.32 -8.92
CA ALA A 235 -4.09 8.75 -9.18
C ALA A 235 -3.43 9.08 -10.53
N VAL A 236 -2.32 8.41 -10.87
CA VAL A 236 -1.67 8.55 -12.19
C VAL A 236 -2.62 8.14 -13.31
N ALA A 237 -3.30 7.00 -13.16
CA ALA A 237 -4.25 6.48 -14.14
C ALA A 237 -5.48 7.40 -14.32
N ALA A 238 -5.88 8.12 -13.28
CA ALA A 238 -6.97 9.10 -13.29
C ALA A 238 -6.56 10.47 -13.82
N GLY A 239 -5.28 10.70 -14.14
CA GLY A 239 -4.82 12.00 -14.61
C GLY A 239 -4.59 13.04 -13.51
N ARG A 240 -4.59 12.63 -12.23
CA ARG A 240 -4.31 13.54 -11.11
C ARG A 240 -2.87 14.05 -11.15
N LEU A 241 -2.64 15.19 -10.49
CA LEU A 241 -1.32 15.77 -10.27
C LEU A 241 -0.53 15.02 -9.19
N LEU A 242 -0.28 13.72 -9.43
CA LEU A 242 0.53 12.86 -8.57
C LEU A 242 1.32 11.86 -9.42
N SER A 243 2.63 11.81 -9.19
CA SER A 243 3.47 10.64 -9.47
C SER A 243 4.19 10.26 -8.19
N PRO A 244 3.98 9.04 -7.64
CA PRO A 244 4.76 8.56 -6.50
C PRO A 244 6.27 8.66 -6.76
N ARG A 245 6.71 8.34 -7.98
CA ARG A 245 8.12 8.45 -8.34
C ARG A 245 8.65 9.88 -8.25
N VAL A 246 7.91 10.86 -8.75
CA VAL A 246 8.32 12.27 -8.66
C VAL A 246 8.41 12.71 -7.21
N VAL A 247 7.43 12.34 -6.37
CA VAL A 247 7.43 12.64 -4.92
C VAL A 247 8.75 12.22 -4.26
N VAL A 248 9.18 10.97 -4.46
CA VAL A 248 10.42 10.47 -3.83
C VAL A 248 11.68 11.03 -4.49
N ARG A 249 11.64 11.34 -5.79
CA ARG A 249 12.77 11.98 -6.49
C ARG A 249 12.96 13.43 -6.07
N THR A 250 11.90 14.16 -5.78
CA THR A 250 11.96 15.51 -5.21
C THR A 250 12.73 15.50 -3.89
N VAL A 251 12.44 14.56 -2.98
CA VAL A 251 13.20 14.41 -1.73
C VAL A 251 14.65 14.03 -2.01
N ALA A 252 14.90 13.07 -2.89
CA ALA A 252 16.25 12.61 -3.20
C ALA A 252 17.16 13.71 -3.78
N LEU A 253 16.65 14.47 -4.75
CA LEU A 253 17.40 15.52 -5.45
C LEU A 253 17.66 16.75 -4.57
N ASN A 254 16.77 17.04 -3.63
CA ASN A 254 16.90 18.17 -2.72
C ASN A 254 17.48 17.78 -1.35
N SER A 255 17.91 16.53 -1.16
CA SER A 255 18.42 16.03 0.14
C SER A 255 19.62 16.81 0.73
N ASN A 256 20.32 17.61 -0.08
CA ASN A 256 21.42 18.48 0.35
C ASN A 256 21.02 19.96 0.49
N ASN A 257 19.73 20.30 0.35
CA ASN A 257 19.19 21.64 0.50
C ASN A 257 18.19 21.66 1.66
N PRO A 258 18.65 21.86 2.92
CA PRO A 258 17.82 21.78 4.11
C PRO A 258 16.60 22.71 4.08
N GLU A 259 16.75 23.90 3.48
CA GLU A 259 15.72 24.94 3.42
C GLU A 259 14.70 24.76 2.29
N PHE A 260 14.84 23.71 1.47
CA PHE A 260 13.89 23.47 0.37
C PHE A 260 12.49 23.20 0.92
N GLU A 261 11.52 24.06 0.57
CA GLU A 261 10.11 23.98 0.97
C GLU A 261 9.39 22.78 0.34
N LEU A 262 9.56 21.62 0.98
CA LEU A 262 9.06 20.35 0.50
C LEU A 262 7.52 20.31 0.49
N ALA A 263 6.88 20.80 1.55
CA ALA A 263 5.43 20.77 1.65
C ALA A 263 4.75 21.59 0.56
N VAL A 264 5.29 22.78 0.27
CA VAL A 264 4.81 23.64 -0.82
C VAL A 264 5.00 22.97 -2.18
N LYS A 265 6.19 22.40 -2.44
CA LYS A 265 6.45 21.72 -3.72
C LYS A 265 5.55 20.50 -3.96
N LEU A 266 5.15 19.80 -2.89
CA LEU A 266 4.43 18.52 -2.98
C LEU A 266 2.95 18.61 -2.58
N GLU A 267 2.40 19.80 -2.39
CA GLU A 267 1.03 20.00 -1.89
C GLU A 267 -0.02 19.24 -2.72
N GLN A 268 -0.03 19.44 -4.04
CA GLN A 268 -0.99 18.80 -4.94
C GLN A 268 -0.87 17.28 -4.93
N GLN A 269 0.37 16.78 -4.93
CA GLN A 269 0.69 15.35 -4.90
C GLN A 269 0.23 14.73 -3.57
N ALA A 270 0.42 15.45 -2.46
CA ALA A 270 -0.01 15.04 -1.14
C ALA A 270 -1.52 14.85 -1.11
N TRP A 271 -2.32 15.81 -1.59
CA TRP A 271 -3.78 15.72 -1.59
C TRP A 271 -4.34 14.74 -2.62
N ALA A 272 -3.67 14.56 -3.75
CA ALA A 272 -4.09 13.61 -4.78
C ALA A 272 -3.94 12.13 -4.40
N CYS A 273 -3.15 11.82 -3.37
CA CYS A 273 -2.88 10.46 -2.92
C CYS A 273 -4.08 9.83 -2.21
N THR A 274 -4.48 8.63 -2.63
CA THR A 274 -5.54 7.88 -1.94
C THR A 274 -5.02 6.98 -0.82
N THR A 275 -3.72 7.02 -0.52
CA THR A 275 -3.05 6.20 0.51
C THR A 275 -3.22 4.68 0.30
N CYS A 276 -3.54 4.22 -0.91
CA CYS A 276 -3.77 2.80 -1.17
C CYS A 276 -2.50 1.94 -1.05
N GLY A 277 -1.31 2.55 -1.11
CA GLY A 277 -0.03 1.86 -0.88
C GLY A 277 0.46 0.94 -2.00
N TYR A 278 -0.18 0.95 -3.18
CA TYR A 278 0.32 0.17 -4.33
C TYR A 278 1.76 0.56 -4.71
N CYS A 279 2.11 1.84 -4.62
CA CYS A 279 3.45 2.34 -4.94
C CYS A 279 4.56 1.75 -4.06
N VAL A 280 4.27 1.51 -2.78
CA VAL A 280 5.20 0.89 -1.83
C VAL A 280 5.25 -0.61 -2.06
N TYR A 281 4.08 -1.23 -2.25
CA TYR A 281 3.94 -2.65 -2.57
C TYR A 281 4.73 -3.06 -3.81
N ALA A 282 4.61 -2.30 -4.90
CA ALA A 282 5.19 -2.60 -6.20
C ALA A 282 6.65 -2.17 -6.34
N CYS A 283 7.23 -1.52 -5.32
CA CYS A 283 8.61 -1.06 -5.38
C CYS A 283 9.57 -2.23 -5.09
N PRO A 284 10.35 -2.71 -6.08
CA PRO A 284 11.24 -3.85 -5.87
C PRO A 284 12.39 -3.50 -4.91
N VAL A 285 12.72 -2.22 -4.78
CA VAL A 285 13.78 -1.75 -3.87
C VAL A 285 13.21 -1.13 -2.59
N ARG A 286 11.92 -1.37 -2.28
CA ARG A 286 11.27 -1.06 -0.99
C ARG A 286 11.33 0.42 -0.57
N VAL A 287 11.18 1.34 -1.52
CA VAL A 287 10.99 2.77 -1.22
C VAL A 287 9.60 3.00 -0.64
N ASN A 288 9.54 3.63 0.54
CA ASN A 288 8.25 4.00 1.15
C ASN A 288 7.82 5.40 0.74
N HIS A 289 7.03 5.47 -0.32
CA HIS A 289 6.45 6.70 -0.84
C HIS A 289 5.47 7.35 0.15
N LEU A 290 4.78 6.56 0.96
CA LEU A 290 3.74 7.06 1.85
C LEU A 290 4.30 7.83 3.04
N ASP A 291 5.52 7.53 3.51
CA ASP A 291 6.17 8.31 4.58
C ASP A 291 6.29 9.79 4.19
N VAL A 292 6.63 10.06 2.93
CA VAL A 292 6.72 11.44 2.41
C VAL A 292 5.33 12.07 2.32
N ILE A 293 4.34 11.36 1.78
CA ILE A 293 2.96 11.87 1.66
C ILE A 293 2.38 12.24 3.03
N PHE A 294 2.49 11.35 4.02
CA PHE A 294 1.98 11.64 5.36
C PHE A 294 2.77 12.73 6.07
N GLY A 295 4.09 12.79 5.89
CA GLY A 295 4.90 13.88 6.44
C GLY A 295 4.49 15.24 5.88
N VAL A 296 4.32 15.35 4.55
CA VAL A 296 3.87 16.59 3.91
C VAL A 296 2.45 16.96 4.35
N ARG A 297 1.51 16.00 4.37
CA ARG A 297 0.14 16.25 4.85
C ARG A 297 0.11 16.81 6.27
N ARG A 298 0.89 16.22 7.19
CA ARG A 298 1.00 16.71 8.57
C ARG A 298 1.50 18.15 8.63
N ALA A 299 2.49 18.51 7.81
CA ALA A 299 2.97 19.90 7.75
C ALA A 299 1.90 20.86 7.21
N LEU A 300 1.18 20.46 6.15
CA LEU A 300 0.12 21.28 5.56
C LEU A 300 -1.05 21.50 6.53
N VAL A 301 -1.48 20.46 7.25
CA VAL A 301 -2.51 20.56 8.29
C VAL A 301 -2.05 21.49 9.42
N ALA A 302 -0.83 21.32 9.92
CA ALA A 302 -0.28 22.18 10.99
C ALA A 302 -0.20 23.66 10.58
N GLN A 303 0.01 23.95 9.29
CA GLN A 303 0.00 25.31 8.73
C GLN A 303 -1.40 25.81 8.35
N SER A 304 -2.47 25.06 8.66
CA SER A 304 -3.84 25.35 8.22
C SER A 304 -4.00 25.49 6.69
N LYS A 305 -3.10 24.88 5.90
CA LYS A 305 -3.14 24.83 4.43
C LYS A 305 -3.94 23.63 3.97
N VAL A 306 -5.25 23.68 4.21
CA VAL A 306 -6.20 22.62 3.84
C VAL A 306 -7.41 23.21 3.13
N ASP A 307 -8.02 22.43 2.23
CA ASP A 307 -9.30 22.80 1.63
C ASP A 307 -10.40 22.86 2.71
N LYS A 308 -11.44 23.67 2.46
CA LYS A 308 -12.59 23.81 3.37
C LYS A 308 -13.22 22.45 3.71
N LYS A 309 -13.41 21.55 2.74
CA LYS A 309 -14.00 20.23 2.99
C LYS A 309 -13.15 19.38 3.92
N ILE A 310 -11.82 19.52 3.87
CA ILE A 310 -10.91 18.85 4.80
C ILE A 310 -11.07 19.44 6.20
N ALA A 311 -11.08 20.77 6.32
CA ALA A 311 -11.30 21.45 7.60
C ALA A 311 -12.65 21.04 8.24
N ASP A 312 -13.72 20.97 7.44
CA ASP A 312 -15.05 20.56 7.89
C ASP A 312 -15.04 19.14 8.48
N VAL A 313 -14.29 18.20 7.90
CA VAL A 313 -14.15 16.83 8.43
C VAL A 313 -13.38 16.82 9.76
N LEU A 314 -12.31 17.59 9.86
CA LEU A 314 -11.52 17.70 11.10
C LEU A 314 -12.35 18.33 12.23
N MET A 315 -13.12 19.36 11.91
CA MET A 315 -14.07 20.00 12.83
C MET A 315 -15.19 19.05 13.23
N SER A 316 -15.75 18.30 12.28
CA SER A 316 -16.79 17.30 12.51
C SER A 316 -16.35 16.25 13.53
N ALA A 317 -15.14 15.71 13.35
CA ALA A 317 -14.58 14.74 14.29
C ALA A 317 -14.35 15.33 15.70
N SER A 318 -14.06 16.63 15.78
CA SER A 318 -13.85 17.33 17.05
C SER A 318 -15.17 17.63 17.78
N GLN A 319 -16.20 18.05 17.03
CA GLN A 319 -17.49 18.49 17.59
C GLN A 319 -18.45 17.33 17.84
N TYR A 320 -18.52 16.38 16.91
CA TYR A 320 -19.49 15.29 16.95
C TYR A 320 -18.86 13.92 17.25
N GLY A 321 -17.52 13.83 17.29
CA GLY A 321 -16.83 12.55 17.45
C GLY A 321 -16.96 11.63 16.23
N ASN A 322 -17.45 12.11 15.08
CA ASN A 322 -17.59 11.35 13.84
C ASN A 322 -17.31 12.23 12.62
N THR A 323 -17.20 11.63 11.43
CA THR A 323 -16.87 12.37 10.20
C THR A 323 -18.08 12.72 9.34
N MET A 324 -19.30 12.45 9.83
CA MET A 324 -20.56 12.62 9.09
C MET A 324 -21.33 13.88 9.49
N SER A 325 -20.78 14.69 10.41
CA SER A 325 -21.38 15.93 10.91
C SER A 325 -22.80 15.74 11.45
N THR A 326 -23.04 14.61 12.10
CA THR A 326 -24.32 14.24 12.68
C THR A 326 -24.13 14.00 14.19
N PRO A 327 -25.07 14.40 15.07
CA PRO A 327 -24.99 14.07 16.49
C PRO A 327 -24.87 12.56 16.73
N ASN A 328 -24.07 12.15 17.73
CA ASN A 328 -23.93 10.73 18.09
C ASN A 328 -25.17 10.16 18.79
N THR A 329 -26.04 11.00 19.34
CA THR A 329 -27.23 10.57 20.06
C THR A 329 -28.15 9.73 19.17
N GLY A 330 -28.49 8.54 19.63
CA GLY A 330 -29.38 7.59 18.96
C GLY A 330 -28.76 6.88 17.75
N ARG A 331 -27.43 6.95 17.57
CA ARG A 331 -26.76 6.42 16.35
C ARG A 331 -26.96 4.92 16.14
N HIS A 332 -27.23 4.18 17.21
CA HIS A 332 -27.44 2.73 17.22
C HIS A 332 -28.87 2.30 17.62
N ASP A 333 -29.83 3.22 17.73
CA ASP A 333 -31.18 2.88 18.22
C ASP A 333 -31.87 1.82 17.35
N TRP A 334 -31.62 1.88 16.05
CA TRP A 334 -32.11 0.92 15.07
C TRP A 334 -31.48 -0.48 15.20
N LEU A 335 -30.35 -0.63 15.91
CA LEU A 335 -29.76 -1.94 16.21
C LEU A 335 -30.42 -2.60 17.42
N TYR A 336 -30.91 -1.81 18.37
CA TYR A 336 -31.67 -2.33 19.52
C TYR A 336 -32.97 -3.01 19.06
N SER A 337 -33.64 -2.46 18.04
CA SER A 337 -34.84 -3.09 17.45
C SER A 337 -34.54 -4.42 16.73
N LEU A 338 -33.29 -4.66 16.33
CA LEU A 338 -32.83 -5.95 15.78
C LEU A 338 -32.39 -6.94 16.87
N GLY A 339 -32.39 -6.50 18.13
CA GLY A 339 -32.04 -7.30 19.31
C GLY A 339 -30.55 -7.24 19.69
N VAL A 340 -29.74 -6.38 19.06
CA VAL A 340 -28.35 -6.16 19.49
C VAL A 340 -28.39 -5.30 20.74
N LYS A 341 -27.73 -5.73 21.82
CA LYS A 341 -27.76 -5.00 23.11
C LYS A 341 -26.62 -4.00 23.23
N HIS A 342 -26.81 -2.99 24.07
CA HIS A 342 -25.69 -2.14 24.50
C HIS A 342 -24.69 -2.96 25.33
N ILE A 343 -23.40 -2.61 25.30
CA ILE A 343 -22.36 -3.34 26.04
C ILE A 343 -22.60 -3.35 27.56
N SER A 344 -23.24 -2.33 28.12
CA SER A 344 -23.61 -2.31 29.54
C SER A 344 -24.71 -3.31 29.90
N GLU A 345 -25.58 -3.65 28.95
CA GLU A 345 -26.67 -4.62 29.12
C GLU A 345 -26.21 -6.05 28.78
N ASN A 346 -25.12 -6.17 28.03
CA ASN A 346 -24.46 -7.44 27.72
C ASN A 346 -22.95 -7.39 28.05
N PRO A 347 -22.57 -7.33 29.34
CA PRO A 347 -21.18 -7.22 29.75
C PRO A 347 -20.36 -8.50 29.44
N ASN A 348 -21.02 -9.60 29.10
CA ASN A 348 -20.39 -10.87 28.72
C ASN A 348 -20.23 -11.02 27.20
N ALA A 349 -20.55 -10.00 26.40
CA ALA A 349 -20.35 -10.03 24.96
C ALA A 349 -18.89 -10.38 24.62
N GLU A 350 -18.70 -11.34 23.72
CA GLU A 350 -17.37 -11.77 23.27
C GLU A 350 -16.76 -10.73 22.29
N TYR A 351 -17.62 -10.08 21.51
CA TYR A 351 -17.22 -9.14 20.46
C TYR A 351 -17.95 -7.81 20.59
N LEU A 352 -17.20 -6.71 20.45
CA LEU A 352 -17.80 -5.42 20.15
C LEU A 352 -18.03 -5.31 18.62
N LEU A 353 -19.28 -5.09 18.20
CA LEU A 353 -19.59 -4.73 16.83
C LEU A 353 -19.33 -3.24 16.65
N TRP A 354 -18.18 -2.89 16.06
CA TRP A 354 -17.84 -1.51 15.72
C TRP A 354 -18.48 -1.12 14.40
N VAL A 355 -19.56 -0.34 14.50
CA VAL A 355 -20.41 0.05 13.37
C VAL A 355 -19.71 1.13 12.53
N GLY A 356 -19.06 2.08 13.21
CA GLY A 356 -18.31 3.19 12.63
C GLY A 356 -19.21 4.25 11.98
N CYS A 357 -18.58 5.34 11.53
CA CYS A 357 -19.27 6.50 10.94
C CYS A 357 -20.21 6.11 9.80
N MET A 358 -19.71 5.39 8.79
CA MET A 358 -20.52 4.99 7.63
C MET A 358 -21.68 4.09 8.05
N GLY A 359 -21.41 3.00 8.78
CA GLY A 359 -22.47 2.07 9.19
C GLY A 359 -23.54 2.70 10.09
N SER A 360 -23.20 3.78 10.81
CA SER A 360 -24.13 4.48 11.69
C SER A 360 -24.98 5.53 10.99
N PHE A 361 -24.48 6.20 9.96
CA PHE A 361 -25.13 7.40 9.41
C PHE A 361 -25.43 7.32 7.90
N ASP A 362 -24.67 6.53 7.12
CA ASP A 362 -24.94 6.33 5.70
C ASP A 362 -26.02 5.25 5.51
N GLY A 363 -27.10 5.61 4.80
CA GLY A 363 -28.27 4.73 4.63
C GLY A 363 -27.94 3.40 3.96
N ARG A 364 -27.03 3.41 2.98
CA ARG A 364 -26.61 2.20 2.28
C ARG A 364 -25.76 1.30 3.18
N ALA A 365 -24.84 1.90 3.94
CA ALA A 365 -24.02 1.18 4.90
C ALA A 365 -24.83 0.61 6.08
N ARG A 366 -25.89 1.30 6.53
CA ARG A 366 -26.85 0.75 7.51
C ARG A 366 -27.44 -0.58 7.03
N GLN A 367 -27.85 -0.68 5.77
CA GLN A 367 -28.37 -1.93 5.19
C GLN A 367 -27.33 -3.07 5.23
N ILE A 368 -26.05 -2.76 4.99
CA ILE A 368 -24.95 -3.74 5.12
C ILE A 368 -24.84 -4.24 6.57
N VAL A 369 -24.92 -3.34 7.55
CA VAL A 369 -24.88 -3.71 8.97
C VAL A 369 -26.14 -4.49 9.38
N GLN A 370 -27.32 -4.12 8.88
CA GLN A 370 -28.57 -4.88 9.09
C GLN A 370 -28.43 -6.33 8.60
N ALA A 371 -27.98 -6.52 7.36
CA ALA A 371 -27.73 -7.84 6.80
C ALA A 371 -26.70 -8.63 7.63
N LEU A 372 -25.64 -7.97 8.13
CA LEU A 372 -24.68 -8.62 9.03
C LEU A 372 -25.36 -9.09 10.33
N VAL A 373 -26.13 -8.24 10.99
CA VAL A 373 -26.83 -8.58 12.24
C VAL A 373 -27.81 -9.73 12.02
N GLU A 374 -28.53 -9.75 10.89
CA GLU A 374 -29.44 -10.86 10.55
C GLU A 374 -28.70 -12.18 10.35
N VAL A 375 -27.57 -12.17 9.64
CA VAL A 375 -26.73 -13.36 9.48
C VAL A 375 -26.19 -13.83 10.83
N LEU A 376 -25.71 -12.91 11.68
CA LEU A 376 -25.22 -13.24 13.02
C LEU A 376 -26.35 -13.79 13.91
N LYS A 377 -27.56 -13.26 13.81
CA LYS A 377 -28.74 -13.76 14.52
C LYS A 377 -29.09 -15.19 14.10
N LYS A 378 -29.14 -15.46 12.79
CA LYS A 378 -29.36 -16.83 12.25
C LYS A 378 -28.26 -17.80 12.68
N ALA A 379 -27.02 -17.31 12.86
CA ALA A 379 -25.88 -18.10 13.32
C ALA A 379 -25.82 -18.29 14.86
N GLY A 380 -26.80 -17.77 15.62
CA GLY A 380 -26.82 -17.84 17.08
C GLY A 380 -25.75 -16.98 17.78
N MET A 381 -25.26 -15.93 17.11
CA MET A 381 -24.17 -15.07 17.59
C MET A 381 -24.66 -13.78 18.28
N LEU A 382 -25.96 -13.50 18.32
CA LEU A 382 -26.49 -12.21 18.78
C LEU A 382 -26.12 -11.90 20.26
N GLU A 383 -26.19 -12.88 21.14
CA GLU A 383 -25.79 -12.73 22.55
C GLU A 383 -24.27 -12.62 22.76
N LYS A 384 -23.47 -12.92 21.73
CA LYS A 384 -22.02 -12.77 21.77
C LYS A 384 -21.53 -11.40 21.30
N ILE A 385 -22.44 -10.57 20.79
CA ILE A 385 -22.10 -9.25 20.30
C ILE A 385 -22.79 -8.16 21.15
N ALA A 386 -22.17 -6.99 21.17
CA ALA A 386 -22.77 -5.77 21.70
C ALA A 386 -22.28 -4.55 20.93
N VAL A 387 -22.92 -3.41 21.14
CA VAL A 387 -22.54 -2.10 20.58
C VAL A 387 -22.33 -1.07 21.69
N LEU A 388 -21.64 0.03 21.36
CA LEU A 388 -21.36 1.14 22.29
C LEU A 388 -22.45 2.22 22.33
N GLY A 389 -23.54 2.08 21.56
CA GLY A 389 -24.56 3.14 21.50
C GLY A 389 -23.94 4.49 21.12
N ASP A 390 -24.31 5.51 21.89
CA ASP A 390 -23.86 6.90 21.73
C ASP A 390 -22.39 7.12 22.14
N GLU A 391 -21.79 6.18 22.90
CA GLU A 391 -20.37 6.23 23.29
C GLU A 391 -19.42 5.87 22.13
N GLU A 392 -19.91 5.29 21.03
CA GLU A 392 -19.06 5.03 19.86
C GLU A 392 -18.63 6.35 19.22
N THR A 393 -17.35 6.48 18.88
CA THR A 393 -16.80 7.63 18.12
C THR A 393 -16.17 7.15 16.79
N CYS A 394 -15.42 8.00 16.10
CA CYS A 394 -14.68 7.63 14.90
C CYS A 394 -13.53 6.68 15.26
N CYS A 395 -13.19 5.76 14.35
CA CYS A 395 -11.95 4.98 14.50
C CYS A 395 -10.67 5.83 14.33
N GLY A 396 -10.80 7.02 13.74
CA GLY A 396 -9.71 7.97 13.52
C GLY A 396 -9.00 7.85 12.17
N ASP A 397 -9.35 6.87 11.30
CA ASP A 397 -8.66 6.69 10.00
C ASP A 397 -8.65 7.98 9.15
N PRO A 398 -9.79 8.64 8.85
CA PRO A 398 -9.77 9.79 7.96
C PRO A 398 -8.89 10.93 8.50
N ILE A 399 -8.94 11.15 9.81
CA ILE A 399 -8.20 12.20 10.53
C ILE A 399 -6.70 11.96 10.40
N ARG A 400 -6.25 10.74 10.70
CA ARG A 400 -4.84 10.38 10.55
C ARG A 400 -4.38 10.45 9.09
N ARG A 401 -5.20 9.96 8.15
CA ARG A 401 -4.82 9.97 6.73
C ARG A 401 -4.74 11.38 6.16
N LEU A 402 -5.54 12.31 6.65
CA LEU A 402 -5.47 13.73 6.28
C LEU A 402 -4.23 14.42 6.86
N GLY A 403 -3.60 13.83 7.87
CA GLY A 403 -2.38 14.35 8.49
C GLY A 403 -2.61 15.04 9.82
N GLU A 404 -3.78 14.91 10.45
CA GLU A 404 -4.02 15.51 11.76
C GLU A 404 -3.69 14.51 12.88
N GLU A 405 -2.40 14.42 13.21
CA GLU A 405 -1.87 13.36 14.09
C GLU A 405 -2.24 13.58 15.57
N SER A 406 -2.33 14.82 16.05
CA SER A 406 -2.72 15.11 17.45
C SER A 406 -4.15 14.65 17.68
N ARG A 407 -5.08 15.08 16.81
CA ARG A 407 -6.49 14.69 16.92
C ARG A 407 -6.69 13.18 16.78
N PHE A 408 -5.93 12.52 15.90
CA PHE A 408 -5.95 11.07 15.81
C PHE A 408 -5.60 10.41 17.15
N GLN A 409 -4.55 10.89 17.82
CA GLN A 409 -4.14 10.35 19.11
C GLN A 409 -5.15 10.62 20.22
N GLU A 410 -5.79 11.80 20.25
CA GLU A 410 -6.91 12.08 21.17
C GLU A 410 -8.06 11.07 21.00
N ILE A 411 -8.45 10.80 19.75
CA ILE A 411 -9.48 9.79 19.45
C ILE A 411 -9.05 8.41 19.98
N VAL A 412 -7.78 8.03 19.79
CA VAL A 412 -7.25 6.76 20.29
C VAL A 412 -7.31 6.70 21.82
N LEU A 413 -6.94 7.77 22.52
CA LEU A 413 -6.97 7.84 23.98
C LEU A 413 -8.40 7.73 24.52
N ASN A 414 -9.34 8.47 23.95
CA ASN A 414 -10.75 8.37 24.33
C ASN A 414 -11.32 6.96 24.09
N ASN A 415 -11.01 6.37 22.93
CA ASN A 415 -11.44 5.01 22.63
C ASN A 415 -10.77 3.98 23.54
N LYS A 416 -9.50 4.17 23.92
CA LYS A 416 -8.77 3.34 24.89
C LYS A 416 -9.46 3.36 26.26
N GLU A 417 -9.94 4.51 26.73
CA GLU A 417 -10.70 4.61 27.98
C GLU A 417 -12.00 3.80 27.92
N ILE A 418 -12.76 3.91 26.83
CA ILE A 418 -14.00 3.15 26.62
C ILE A 418 -13.70 1.64 26.56
N PHE A 419 -12.67 1.24 25.82
CA PHE A 419 -12.27 -0.17 25.72
C PHE A 419 -11.83 -0.74 27.07
N ASN A 420 -11.11 0.04 27.88
CA ASN A 420 -10.72 -0.36 29.23
C ASN A 420 -11.92 -0.45 30.18
N LYS A 421 -12.82 0.54 30.14
CA LYS A 421 -14.06 0.58 30.93
C LYS A 421 -14.90 -0.67 30.73
N TYR A 422 -15.09 -1.08 29.47
CA TYR A 422 -15.89 -2.26 29.11
C TYR A 422 -15.09 -3.54 28.89
N ARG A 423 -13.77 -3.54 29.16
CA ARG A 423 -12.84 -4.68 28.98
C ARG A 423 -12.90 -5.30 27.57
N ILE A 424 -13.07 -4.46 26.56
CA ILE A 424 -13.16 -4.89 25.16
C ILE A 424 -11.81 -5.44 24.68
N LYS A 425 -11.84 -6.65 24.13
CA LYS A 425 -10.66 -7.31 23.54
C LYS A 425 -10.81 -7.64 22.07
N LYS A 426 -12.04 -7.94 21.63
CA LYS A 426 -12.34 -8.34 20.24
C LYS A 426 -13.30 -7.38 19.58
N ILE A 427 -13.00 -6.97 18.36
CA ILE A 427 -13.85 -6.09 17.54
C ILE A 427 -14.22 -6.79 16.23
N ILE A 428 -15.49 -6.69 15.84
CA ILE A 428 -15.98 -6.97 14.49
C ILE A 428 -16.28 -5.64 13.80
N THR A 429 -15.83 -5.44 12.56
CA THR A 429 -16.19 -4.26 11.78
C THR A 429 -16.44 -4.59 10.32
N ILE A 430 -17.34 -3.83 9.67
CA ILE A 430 -17.57 -3.91 8.23
C ILE A 430 -16.62 -3.03 7.41
N CYS A 431 -15.80 -2.21 8.06
CA CYS A 431 -14.99 -1.21 7.41
C CYS A 431 -13.50 -1.59 7.42
N PRO A 432 -12.87 -1.87 6.26
CA PRO A 432 -11.43 -2.10 6.16
C PRO A 432 -10.55 -0.97 6.69
N HIS A 433 -11.03 0.27 6.69
CA HIS A 433 -10.31 1.42 7.24
C HIS A 433 -10.23 1.34 8.76
N GLY A 434 -11.36 1.08 9.42
CA GLY A 434 -11.42 0.78 10.85
C GLY A 434 -10.60 -0.45 11.19
N TYR A 435 -10.75 -1.53 10.41
CA TYR A 435 -9.97 -2.76 10.57
C TYR A 435 -8.45 -2.47 10.60
N ASN A 436 -7.94 -1.75 9.60
CA ASN A 436 -6.53 -1.41 9.53
C ASN A 436 -6.08 -0.53 10.70
N THR A 437 -6.91 0.44 11.07
CA THR A 437 -6.56 1.41 12.12
C THR A 437 -6.52 0.77 13.49
N PHE A 438 -7.54 -0.03 13.86
CA PHE A 438 -7.53 -0.76 15.12
C PHE A 438 -6.42 -1.81 15.18
N LYS A 439 -6.18 -2.54 14.09
CA LYS A 439 -5.21 -3.63 14.08
C LYS A 439 -3.75 -3.14 14.12
N ASN A 440 -3.44 -2.10 13.35
CA ASN A 440 -2.06 -1.70 13.09
C ASN A 440 -1.68 -0.38 13.77
N ASP A 441 -2.58 0.61 13.76
CA ASP A 441 -2.27 1.96 14.22
C ASP A 441 -2.44 2.08 15.75
N TYR A 442 -3.55 1.55 16.28
CA TYR A 442 -3.85 1.55 17.72
C TYR A 442 -2.83 0.73 18.51
N LYS A 443 -2.39 -0.42 17.97
CA LYS A 443 -1.35 -1.27 18.57
C LYS A 443 -0.09 -0.47 18.92
N ARG A 444 0.29 0.47 18.06
CA ARG A 444 1.51 1.28 18.26
C ARG A 444 1.35 2.36 19.32
N LEU A 445 0.11 2.69 19.67
CA LEU A 445 -0.26 3.61 20.74
C LEU A 445 -0.67 2.85 22.02
N GLY A 446 -0.31 1.57 22.13
CA GLY A 446 -0.50 0.77 23.33
C GLY A 446 -1.92 0.19 23.49
N VAL A 447 -2.71 0.14 22.41
CA VAL A 447 -4.05 -0.45 22.41
C VAL A 447 -4.02 -1.71 21.55
N GLU A 448 -3.98 -2.88 22.19
CA GLU A 448 -3.98 -4.17 21.50
C GLU A 448 -5.38 -4.78 21.47
N LEU A 449 -5.86 -5.07 20.25
CA LEU A 449 -7.20 -5.62 20.00
C LEU A 449 -7.12 -6.77 18.99
N GLU A 450 -7.95 -7.79 19.19
CA GLU A 450 -8.23 -8.80 18.18
C GLU A 450 -9.31 -8.27 17.23
N VAL A 451 -8.89 -7.80 16.05
CA VAL A 451 -9.79 -7.13 15.10
C VAL A 451 -10.15 -8.09 13.96
N TYR A 452 -11.45 -8.26 13.73
CA TYR A 452 -12.02 -9.08 12.67
C TYR A 452 -12.79 -8.21 11.68
N HIS A 453 -12.51 -8.41 10.40
CA HIS A 453 -13.40 -7.92 9.36
C HIS A 453 -14.59 -8.87 9.26
N HIS A 454 -15.78 -8.34 8.93
CA HIS A 454 -17.00 -9.15 8.87
C HIS A 454 -16.85 -10.40 7.97
N VAL A 455 -16.07 -10.31 6.88
CA VAL A 455 -15.80 -11.45 5.97
C VAL A 455 -15.06 -12.61 6.66
N GLU A 456 -14.19 -12.33 7.63
CA GLU A 456 -13.48 -13.35 8.41
C GLU A 456 -14.46 -14.07 9.35
N ILE A 457 -15.41 -13.32 9.91
CA ILE A 457 -16.49 -13.88 10.74
C ILE A 457 -17.44 -14.73 9.90
N LEU A 458 -17.87 -14.23 8.74
CA LEU A 458 -18.74 -14.99 7.84
C LEU A 458 -18.08 -16.32 7.41
N GLN A 459 -16.79 -16.27 7.05
CA GLN A 459 -16.04 -17.47 6.68
C GLN A 459 -15.94 -18.45 7.84
N LYS A 460 -15.62 -17.96 9.05
CA LYS A 460 -15.56 -18.77 10.27
C LYS A 460 -16.91 -19.44 10.55
N LEU A 461 -18.02 -18.71 10.46
CA LEU A 461 -19.36 -19.26 10.69
C LEU A 461 -19.75 -20.31 9.64
N ALA A 462 -19.34 -20.12 8.39
CA ALA A 462 -19.56 -21.09 7.33
C ALA A 462 -18.73 -22.37 7.53
N ASP A 463 -17.47 -22.24 7.99
CA ASP A 463 -16.59 -23.38 8.28
C ASP A 463 -17.06 -24.16 9.52
N GLU A 464 -17.62 -23.48 10.52
CA GLU A 464 -18.24 -24.09 11.71
C GLU A 464 -19.63 -24.69 11.43
N GLY A 465 -20.17 -24.57 10.21
CA GLY A 465 -21.49 -25.05 9.84
C GLY A 465 -22.66 -24.29 10.47
N LYS A 466 -22.40 -23.12 11.10
CA LYS A 466 -23.43 -22.26 11.70
C LYS A 466 -24.28 -21.51 10.68
N ILE A 467 -23.73 -21.29 9.49
CA ILE A 467 -24.46 -20.77 8.33
C ILE A 467 -24.22 -21.69 7.14
N SER A 468 -25.27 -21.91 6.34
CA SER A 468 -25.20 -22.73 5.13
C SER A 468 -25.40 -21.84 3.90
N VAL A 469 -24.28 -21.37 3.35
CA VAL A 469 -24.27 -20.50 2.16
C VAL A 469 -24.70 -21.30 0.95
N LYS A 470 -25.86 -20.94 0.38
CA LYS A 470 -26.42 -21.57 -0.82
C LYS A 470 -26.04 -20.77 -2.06
N SER A 471 -26.02 -21.46 -3.21
CA SER A 471 -25.84 -20.78 -4.49
C SER A 471 -27.06 -19.91 -4.82
N LEU A 472 -26.79 -18.70 -5.27
CA LEU A 472 -27.75 -17.77 -5.85
C LEU A 472 -27.78 -17.85 -7.39
N GLY A 473 -26.93 -18.69 -8.00
CA GLY A 473 -26.80 -18.79 -9.46
C GLY A 473 -26.26 -17.52 -10.14
N ALA A 474 -25.72 -16.57 -9.38
CA ALA A 474 -25.22 -15.30 -9.88
C ALA A 474 -23.78 -15.42 -10.43
N SER A 475 -23.44 -14.55 -11.39
CA SER A 475 -22.06 -14.34 -11.85
C SER A 475 -21.46 -13.15 -11.10
N LEU A 476 -20.40 -13.38 -10.34
CA LEU A 476 -19.90 -12.48 -9.31
C LEU A 476 -18.47 -12.04 -9.61
N THR A 477 -18.14 -10.77 -9.36
CA THR A 477 -16.76 -10.27 -9.37
C THR A 477 -16.45 -9.52 -8.09
N ILE A 478 -15.24 -9.65 -7.55
CA ILE A 478 -14.88 -9.06 -6.26
C ILE A 478 -14.09 -7.77 -6.46
N HIS A 479 -14.50 -6.71 -5.75
CA HIS A 479 -13.65 -5.57 -5.47
C HIS A 479 -12.98 -5.72 -4.11
N ASP A 480 -11.72 -6.18 -4.10
CA ASP A 480 -10.93 -6.25 -2.88
C ASP A 480 -10.54 -4.84 -2.38
N PRO A 481 -10.91 -4.45 -1.14
CA PRO A 481 -10.47 -3.19 -0.56
C PRO A 481 -8.97 -3.19 -0.29
N CYS A 482 -8.28 -2.09 -0.62
CA CYS A 482 -6.83 -2.01 -0.46
C CYS A 482 -6.37 -2.21 1.00
N TYR A 483 -7.06 -1.60 1.97
CA TYR A 483 -6.76 -1.77 3.40
C TYR A 483 -7.00 -3.20 3.91
N LEU A 484 -7.83 -4.01 3.23
CA LEU A 484 -8.06 -5.40 3.63
C LEU A 484 -7.04 -6.34 2.96
N ALA A 485 -7.01 -6.32 1.63
CA ALA A 485 -6.24 -7.27 0.85
C ALA A 485 -4.74 -6.95 0.78
N ARG A 486 -4.36 -5.67 0.56
CA ARG A 486 -2.95 -5.29 0.40
C ARG A 486 -2.26 -5.04 1.74
N TYR A 487 -2.89 -4.25 2.61
CA TYR A 487 -2.30 -3.91 3.90
C TYR A 487 -2.31 -5.09 4.86
N ASN A 488 -3.44 -5.81 4.93
CA ASN A 488 -3.67 -6.81 5.95
C ASN A 488 -3.69 -8.26 5.43
N LYS A 489 -3.47 -8.47 4.12
CA LYS A 489 -3.34 -9.78 3.48
C LYS A 489 -4.59 -10.67 3.63
N VAL A 490 -5.77 -10.06 3.85
CA VAL A 490 -7.05 -10.78 3.94
C VAL A 490 -7.67 -10.85 2.54
N VAL A 491 -7.48 -12.01 1.89
CA VAL A 491 -7.81 -12.26 0.46
C VAL A 491 -8.69 -13.50 0.30
N GLU A 492 -8.35 -14.59 0.96
CA GLU A 492 -9.03 -15.88 0.79
C GLU A 492 -10.42 -15.98 1.41
N PRO A 493 -10.72 -15.40 2.59
CA PRO A 493 -12.03 -15.55 3.22
C PRO A 493 -13.19 -15.13 2.31
N GLN A 494 -13.08 -13.97 1.65
CA GLN A 494 -14.12 -13.52 0.72
C GLN A 494 -14.31 -14.45 -0.49
N ARG A 495 -13.23 -15.04 -1.01
CA ARG A 495 -13.30 -15.92 -2.22
C ARG A 495 -13.99 -17.24 -1.90
N LYS A 496 -13.65 -17.84 -0.76
CA LYS A 496 -14.27 -19.09 -0.28
C LYS A 496 -15.78 -19.00 -0.11
N ILE A 497 -16.30 -17.83 0.27
CA ILE A 497 -17.74 -17.58 0.36
C ILE A 497 -18.34 -17.34 -1.03
N VAL A 498 -17.72 -16.46 -1.83
CA VAL A 498 -18.26 -16.05 -3.13
C VAL A 498 -18.40 -17.23 -4.10
N VAL A 499 -17.46 -18.19 -4.11
CA VAL A 499 -17.57 -19.39 -4.96
C VAL A 499 -18.73 -20.31 -4.57
N LYS A 500 -19.24 -20.24 -3.33
CA LYS A 500 -20.46 -20.95 -2.91
C LYS A 500 -21.72 -20.22 -3.35
N LEU A 501 -21.68 -18.89 -3.42
CA LEU A 501 -22.78 -18.04 -3.85
C LEU A 501 -23.00 -18.08 -5.38
N GLY A 502 -21.95 -18.27 -6.17
CA GLY A 502 -22.05 -18.26 -7.64
C GLY A 502 -20.72 -18.39 -8.38
N GLU A 503 -20.75 -18.14 -9.69
CA GLU A 503 -19.58 -18.18 -10.57
C GLU A 503 -18.69 -16.96 -10.32
N LEU A 504 -17.44 -17.14 -9.87
CA LEU A 504 -16.50 -16.05 -9.63
C LEU A 504 -15.69 -15.69 -10.88
N LYS A 505 -15.88 -14.48 -11.41
CA LYS A 505 -15.13 -13.88 -12.52
C LYS A 505 -14.18 -12.80 -12.03
N GLU A 506 -12.93 -13.16 -11.78
CA GLU A 506 -11.97 -12.23 -11.18
C GLU A 506 -11.32 -11.28 -12.21
N PRO A 507 -11.14 -9.99 -11.87
CA PRO A 507 -10.45 -9.04 -12.73
C PRO A 507 -8.93 -9.29 -12.74
N PRO A 508 -8.19 -8.72 -13.71
CA PRO A 508 -6.72 -8.83 -13.73
C PRO A 508 -6.05 -8.25 -12.47
N ARG A 509 -6.54 -7.11 -11.97
CA ARG A 509 -6.05 -6.47 -10.74
C ARG A 509 -6.95 -6.82 -9.56
N ARG A 510 -6.49 -7.75 -8.72
CA ARG A 510 -7.24 -8.33 -7.60
C ARG A 510 -6.34 -8.66 -6.41
N GLY A 511 -6.94 -8.98 -5.27
CA GLY A 511 -6.23 -9.29 -4.03
C GLY A 511 -5.28 -8.17 -3.63
N ASP A 512 -4.04 -8.50 -3.33
CA ASP A 512 -3.00 -7.54 -2.96
C ASP A 512 -2.62 -6.56 -4.11
N LYS A 513 -2.89 -6.95 -5.37
CA LYS A 513 -2.75 -6.12 -6.60
C LYS A 513 -4.00 -5.32 -6.96
N THR A 514 -5.05 -5.33 -6.13
CA THR A 514 -6.32 -4.63 -6.39
C THR A 514 -6.17 -3.17 -6.78
N PHE A 515 -6.98 -2.68 -7.70
CA PHE A 515 -6.99 -1.24 -8.04
C PHE A 515 -7.96 -0.48 -7.12
N CYS A 516 -7.54 0.70 -6.66
CA CYS A 516 -8.26 1.48 -5.63
C CYS A 516 -9.62 1.98 -6.13
N CYS A 517 -10.61 2.09 -5.23
CA CYS A 517 -11.91 2.70 -5.51
C CYS A 517 -11.89 4.24 -5.55
N GLY A 518 -10.87 4.87 -4.94
CA GLY A 518 -10.71 6.33 -4.90
C GLY A 518 -10.99 7.00 -3.56
N ALA A 519 -11.71 6.35 -2.63
CA ALA A 519 -12.13 6.98 -1.35
C ALA A 519 -11.03 7.15 -0.30
N GLY A 520 -9.95 6.36 -0.38
CA GLY A 520 -8.91 6.34 0.65
C GLY A 520 -8.16 7.67 0.80
N GLY A 521 -7.42 7.85 1.89
CA GLY A 521 -6.62 9.05 2.09
C GLY A 521 -7.44 10.30 2.40
N GLY A 522 -8.68 10.15 2.85
CA GLY A 522 -9.63 11.25 3.06
C GLY A 522 -10.38 11.70 1.80
N ASN A 523 -10.08 11.13 0.62
CA ASN A 523 -10.62 11.59 -0.67
C ASN A 523 -12.12 11.32 -0.86
N TYR A 524 -12.76 10.57 0.03
CA TYR A 524 -14.22 10.49 0.08
C TYR A 524 -14.87 11.85 0.38
N TRP A 525 -14.18 12.71 1.13
CA TRP A 525 -14.74 13.95 1.66
C TRP A 525 -14.45 15.19 0.81
N TYR A 526 -13.44 15.13 -0.06
CA TYR A 526 -13.02 16.27 -0.87
C TYR A 526 -12.71 15.84 -2.29
N ASP A 527 -12.82 16.80 -3.21
CA ASP A 527 -12.58 16.56 -4.62
C ASP A 527 -11.13 16.80 -4.98
N VAL A 528 -10.57 15.90 -5.79
CA VAL A 528 -9.27 16.09 -6.42
C VAL A 528 -9.46 16.22 -7.92
N PRO A 529 -8.90 17.25 -8.57
CA PRO A 529 -8.94 17.36 -10.02
C PRO A 529 -8.37 16.11 -10.70
N GLU A 530 -9.15 15.53 -11.60
CA GLU A 530 -8.80 14.32 -12.33
C GLU A 530 -9.47 14.29 -13.71
N GLU A 531 -8.80 13.71 -14.71
CA GLU A 531 -9.31 13.55 -16.08
C GLU A 531 -10.45 12.52 -16.12
N LYS A 532 -10.33 11.46 -15.31
CA LYS A 532 -11.35 10.43 -15.13
C LYS A 532 -11.35 9.93 -13.70
N ARG A 533 -12.53 9.88 -13.08
CA ARG A 533 -12.70 9.44 -11.70
C ARG A 533 -12.11 8.04 -11.46
N ILE A 534 -11.30 7.90 -10.41
CA ILE A 534 -10.67 6.62 -10.04
C ILE A 534 -11.71 5.49 -9.92
N SER A 535 -12.86 5.79 -9.29
CA SER A 535 -13.97 4.85 -9.12
C SER A 535 -14.51 4.33 -10.45
N HIS A 536 -14.59 5.20 -11.47
CA HIS A 536 -15.11 4.86 -12.79
C HIS A 536 -14.13 3.96 -13.56
N ILE A 537 -12.82 4.24 -13.45
CA ILE A 537 -11.77 3.37 -14.00
C ILE A 537 -11.86 1.98 -13.37
N ARG A 538 -12.05 1.90 -12.05
CA ARG A 538 -12.19 0.61 -11.37
C ARG A 538 -13.48 -0.11 -11.76
N PHE A 539 -14.60 0.62 -11.79
CA PHE A 539 -15.90 0.06 -12.13
C PHE A 539 -15.88 -0.58 -13.52
N GLU A 540 -15.30 0.10 -14.52
CA GLU A 540 -15.15 -0.45 -15.88
C GLU A 540 -14.33 -1.73 -15.95
N GLU A 541 -13.26 -1.83 -15.15
CA GLU A 541 -12.46 -3.05 -15.09
C GLU A 541 -13.28 -4.21 -14.51
N LEU A 542 -14.10 -3.94 -13.50
CA LEU A 542 -14.96 -4.95 -12.88
C LEU A 542 -16.12 -5.34 -13.82
N GLU A 543 -16.76 -4.38 -14.47
CA GLU A 543 -17.83 -4.60 -15.45
C GLU A 543 -17.34 -5.45 -16.64
N LYS A 544 -16.10 -5.21 -17.11
CA LYS A 544 -15.48 -6.00 -18.20
C LYS A 544 -15.27 -7.47 -17.88
N THR A 545 -15.40 -7.90 -16.62
CA THR A 545 -15.37 -9.33 -16.27
C THR A 545 -16.61 -10.08 -16.77
N GLY A 546 -17.70 -9.38 -17.11
CA GLY A 546 -18.98 -9.98 -17.48
C GLY A 546 -19.74 -10.57 -16.28
N ALA A 547 -19.40 -10.16 -15.05
CA ALA A 547 -20.17 -10.47 -13.86
C ALA A 547 -21.46 -9.65 -13.81
N SER A 548 -22.55 -10.27 -13.36
CA SER A 548 -23.82 -9.57 -13.14
C SER A 548 -23.83 -8.78 -11.83
N THR A 549 -22.97 -9.13 -10.87
CA THR A 549 -22.82 -8.42 -9.59
C THR A 549 -21.36 -8.18 -9.22
N ILE A 550 -21.05 -6.95 -8.84
CA ILE A 550 -19.83 -6.55 -8.17
C ILE A 550 -20.01 -6.69 -6.66
N VAL A 551 -19.23 -7.58 -6.06
CA VAL A 551 -19.16 -7.82 -4.63
C VAL A 551 -18.15 -6.86 -4.00
N THR A 552 -18.61 -6.08 -3.04
CA THR A 552 -17.81 -5.16 -2.22
C THR A 552 -17.66 -5.69 -0.80
N LEU A 553 -16.67 -5.18 -0.07
CA LEU A 553 -16.32 -5.61 1.29
C LEU A 553 -16.01 -4.39 2.17
N CYS A 554 -16.58 -3.23 1.82
CA CYS A 554 -16.24 -1.93 2.41
C CYS A 554 -17.31 -0.91 2.07
N PRO A 555 -17.90 -0.21 3.07
CA PRO A 555 -18.88 0.85 2.84
C PRO A 555 -18.39 1.95 1.90
N PHE A 556 -17.13 2.39 2.05
CA PHE A 556 -16.57 3.42 1.17
C PHE A 556 -16.43 2.91 -0.27
N CYS A 557 -15.96 1.67 -0.47
CA CYS A 557 -15.86 1.12 -1.82
C CYS A 557 -17.25 0.95 -2.46
N ASN A 558 -18.24 0.52 -1.67
CA ASN A 558 -19.62 0.37 -2.10
C ASN A 558 -20.18 1.71 -2.56
N ALA A 559 -20.04 2.78 -1.77
CA ALA A 559 -20.47 4.13 -2.14
C ALA A 559 -19.81 4.63 -3.43
N MET A 560 -18.48 4.48 -3.57
CA MET A 560 -17.75 4.93 -4.76
C MET A 560 -18.14 4.17 -6.03
N LEU A 561 -18.40 2.86 -5.93
CA LEU A 561 -18.77 2.03 -7.08
C LEU A 561 -20.25 2.16 -7.43
N LEU A 562 -21.13 2.38 -6.46
CA LEU A 562 -22.53 2.75 -6.72
C LEU A 562 -22.64 4.09 -7.43
N ASP A 563 -21.80 5.06 -7.06
CA ASP A 563 -21.73 6.33 -7.78
C ASP A 563 -21.32 6.14 -9.24
N ALA A 564 -20.26 5.37 -9.49
CA ALA A 564 -19.85 5.01 -10.85
C ALA A 564 -20.93 4.22 -11.63
N LYS A 565 -21.67 3.32 -10.95
CA LYS A 565 -22.81 2.60 -11.53
C LYS A 565 -23.88 3.58 -12.02
N ARG A 566 -24.27 4.54 -11.18
CA ARG A 566 -25.31 5.55 -11.51
C ARG A 566 -24.89 6.42 -12.68
N THR A 567 -23.67 6.96 -12.66
CA THR A 567 -23.17 7.82 -13.74
C THR A 567 -23.07 7.09 -15.09
N LYS A 568 -22.87 5.77 -15.07
CA LYS A 568 -22.80 4.94 -16.28
C LYS A 568 -24.12 4.30 -16.70
N GLU A 569 -25.17 4.45 -15.88
CA GLU A 569 -26.45 3.76 -16.07
C GLU A 569 -26.28 2.24 -16.26
N SER A 570 -25.30 1.65 -15.58
CA SER A 570 -24.97 0.23 -15.72
C SER A 570 -26.01 -0.64 -15.01
N LYS A 571 -26.35 -1.78 -15.64
CA LYS A 571 -27.24 -2.79 -15.07
C LYS A 571 -26.54 -3.74 -14.09
N VAL A 572 -25.20 -3.65 -13.96
CA VAL A 572 -24.44 -4.50 -13.02
C VAL A 572 -24.82 -4.13 -11.59
N GLU A 573 -25.13 -5.11 -10.76
CA GLU A 573 -25.42 -4.88 -9.35
C GLU A 573 -24.17 -4.62 -8.52
N VAL A 574 -24.28 -3.81 -7.47
CA VAL A 574 -23.19 -3.54 -6.52
C VAL A 574 -23.71 -3.83 -5.12
N LYS A 575 -23.25 -4.95 -4.56
CA LYS A 575 -23.68 -5.44 -3.24
C LYS A 575 -22.47 -5.70 -2.35
N ASP A 576 -22.63 -5.57 -1.05
CA ASP A 576 -21.66 -6.09 -0.09
C ASP A 576 -21.81 -7.61 0.02
N LEU A 577 -20.72 -8.31 0.33
CA LEU A 577 -20.73 -9.77 0.47
C LEU A 577 -21.75 -10.24 1.51
N VAL A 578 -21.93 -9.50 2.61
CA VAL A 578 -22.83 -9.93 3.67
C VAL A 578 -24.30 -9.94 3.25
N GLU A 579 -24.69 -9.07 2.32
CA GLU A 579 -26.06 -9.03 1.78
C GLU A 579 -26.33 -10.26 0.94
N LEU A 580 -25.39 -10.65 0.07
CA LEU A 580 -25.50 -11.88 -0.71
C LEU A 580 -25.54 -13.12 0.19
N VAL A 581 -24.79 -13.12 1.28
CA VAL A 581 -24.87 -14.18 2.28
C VAL A 581 -26.25 -14.20 2.94
N ALA A 582 -26.79 -13.04 3.36
CA ALA A 582 -28.13 -12.94 3.94
C ALA A 582 -29.22 -13.46 2.99
N GLU A 583 -29.16 -13.07 1.71
CA GLU A 583 -30.04 -13.56 0.63
C GLU A 583 -29.99 -15.09 0.51
N SER A 584 -28.77 -15.66 0.53
CA SER A 584 -28.59 -17.13 0.43
C SER A 584 -29.19 -17.91 1.61
N LEU A 585 -29.39 -17.25 2.76
CA LEU A 585 -30.01 -17.79 3.96
C LEU A 585 -31.53 -17.55 4.00
N GLY A 586 -32.15 -17.07 2.91
CA GLY A 586 -33.57 -16.73 2.85
C GLY A 586 -33.93 -15.43 3.57
N GLY A 587 -33.01 -14.46 3.64
CA GLY A 587 -33.33 -13.07 3.95
C GLY A 587 -33.86 -12.37 2.70
N ALA A 588 -34.96 -11.64 2.81
CA ALA A 588 -35.57 -10.85 1.75
C ALA A 588 -35.31 -9.36 1.97
#